data_AF-A0A0B4GQY7-F1
#
_entry.id   AF-A0A0B4GQY7-F1
#
_cell.length_a   1.000
_cell.length_b   1.000
_cell.length_c   1.000
_cell.angle_alpha   90.00
_cell.angle_beta   90.00
_cell.angle_gamma   90.00
#
_symmetry.space_group_name_H-M   'P 1'
#
loop_
_entity.id
_entity.type
_entity.pdbx_description
1 polymer ?
#
loop_
_entity_poly.entity_id
_entity_poly.type
_entity_poly.pdbx_seq_one_letter_code
_entity_poly.pdbx_strand_id
1 'polypeptide(L)'
;MIFVIALHFLAGVVLTAPQQQSVRGGIKPFKEVPTDFTHCWIKNVAIMLPPTSIPSEECTGTMTYRFRRLYKMPENRENYTSIDECLRSRNINPDALDSQRILNEDNYRDGVFALRSAYNALSSTDPEGVDVLSEANKGLDTAQEKLKTALSPELFEKIDTNIKVAKGKLSVPGVNMEAVVDNLKKLRDWIRNTTTEKYTISVQYSWHELPYN
;
A
#
# COMPACT_ATOMS: atom_id res chain seq x y z
N MET A 1 -28.98 16.91 -82.14
CA MET A 1 -29.43 17.17 -80.76
C MET A 1 -28.97 16.01 -79.90
N ILE A 2 -27.97 16.23 -79.05
CA ILE A 2 -27.41 15.22 -78.14
C ILE A 2 -27.81 15.63 -76.73
N PHE A 3 -28.56 14.79 -76.03
CA PHE A 3 -28.91 14.96 -74.61
C PHE A 3 -27.75 14.46 -73.76
N VAL A 4 -27.14 15.34 -72.96
CA VAL A 4 -26.13 14.95 -71.95
C VAL A 4 -26.84 14.91 -70.60
N ILE A 5 -26.99 13.71 -70.04
CA ILE A 5 -27.49 13.47 -68.68
C ILE A 5 -26.33 13.71 -67.71
N ALA A 6 -26.37 14.81 -66.96
CA ALA A 6 -25.42 15.09 -65.91
C ALA A 6 -25.77 14.29 -64.64
N LEU A 7 -25.05 13.18 -64.43
CA LEU A 7 -25.13 12.35 -63.23
C LEU A 7 -24.57 13.14 -62.03
N HIS A 8 -25.46 13.51 -61.10
CA HIS A 8 -25.06 14.16 -59.85
C HIS A 8 -24.46 13.12 -58.90
N PHE A 9 -23.12 13.13 -58.75
CA PHE A 9 -22.47 12.43 -57.66
C PHE A 9 -22.68 13.21 -56.35
N LEU A 10 -23.50 12.65 -55.46
CA LEU A 10 -23.57 13.04 -54.06
C LEU A 10 -22.25 12.62 -53.38
N ALA A 11 -21.33 13.56 -53.22
CA ALA A 11 -20.18 13.39 -52.33
C ALA A 11 -20.69 13.42 -50.88
N GLY A 12 -20.89 12.24 -50.29
CA GLY A 12 -21.07 12.10 -48.86
C GLY A 12 -19.80 12.58 -48.16
N VAL A 13 -19.90 13.74 -47.50
CA VAL A 13 -18.87 14.22 -46.58
C VAL A 13 -18.88 13.27 -45.40
N VAL A 14 -17.95 12.32 -45.38
CA VAL A 14 -17.59 11.60 -44.15
C VAL A 14 -17.03 12.67 -43.21
N LEU A 15 -17.84 13.07 -42.23
CA LEU A 15 -17.36 13.71 -41.02
C LEU A 15 -16.38 12.74 -40.38
N THR A 16 -15.10 12.88 -40.74
CA THR A 16 -14.03 12.37 -39.92
C THR A 16 -14.10 13.20 -38.65
N ALA A 17 -14.84 12.69 -37.67
CA ALA A 17 -14.70 13.11 -36.29
C ALA A 17 -13.20 13.21 -36.02
N PRO A 18 -12.70 14.28 -35.39
CA PRO A 18 -11.31 14.35 -35.04
C PRO A 18 -11.02 13.10 -34.23
N GLN A 19 -10.24 12.18 -34.82
CA GLN A 19 -9.63 11.14 -34.05
C GLN A 19 -8.85 11.89 -33.00
N GLN A 20 -9.36 11.85 -31.78
CA GLN A 20 -8.63 12.18 -30.59
C GLN A 20 -7.50 11.14 -30.54
N GLN A 21 -6.47 11.38 -31.36
CA GLN A 21 -5.15 10.82 -31.19
C GLN A 21 -4.83 11.17 -29.75
N SER A 22 -4.91 10.17 -28.89
CA SER A 22 -4.34 10.28 -27.56
C SER A 22 -2.90 10.70 -27.80
N VAL A 23 -2.59 11.96 -27.53
CA VAL A 23 -1.22 12.39 -27.36
C VAL A 23 -0.66 11.39 -26.37
N ARG A 24 0.23 10.52 -26.86
CA ARG A 24 0.98 9.56 -26.07
C ARG A 24 1.75 10.42 -25.10
N GLY A 25 1.14 10.61 -23.93
CA GLY A 25 1.30 11.79 -23.10
C GLY A 25 2.74 11.94 -22.64
N GLY A 26 3.21 13.18 -22.63
CA GLY A 26 4.45 13.53 -21.96
C GLY A 26 4.49 12.94 -20.54
N ILE A 27 5.70 12.65 -20.09
CA ILE A 27 5.97 12.17 -18.73
C ILE A 27 5.25 13.10 -17.75
N LYS A 28 4.29 12.55 -16.98
CA LYS A 28 3.62 13.32 -15.94
C LYS A 28 4.64 13.61 -14.83
N PRO A 29 4.58 14.79 -14.18
CA PRO A 29 5.54 15.14 -13.13
C PRO A 29 5.38 14.25 -11.90
N PHE A 30 6.48 13.98 -11.22
CA PHE A 30 6.49 13.40 -9.88
C PHE A 30 5.83 14.36 -8.89
N LYS A 31 5.01 13.84 -7.97
CA LYS A 31 4.39 14.59 -6.88
C LYS A 31 4.94 14.10 -5.56
N GLU A 32 5.54 15.00 -4.79
CA GLU A 32 5.87 14.74 -3.39
C GLU A 32 4.60 14.61 -2.55
N VAL A 33 4.75 14.00 -1.37
CA VAL A 33 3.69 14.00 -0.37
C VAL A 33 3.41 15.45 0.03
N PRO A 34 2.15 15.92 0.00
CA PRO A 34 1.85 17.29 0.38
C PRO A 34 2.17 17.51 1.87
N THR A 35 2.66 18.71 2.19
CA THR A 35 2.83 19.16 3.58
C THR A 35 1.53 19.76 4.15
N ASP A 36 0.63 20.19 3.26
CA ASP A 36 -0.70 20.69 3.59
C ASP A 36 -1.79 19.76 3.04
N PHE A 37 -2.56 19.15 3.95
CA PHE A 37 -3.64 18.23 3.61
C PHE A 37 -5.03 18.89 3.67
N THR A 38 -5.13 20.22 3.80
CA THR A 38 -6.41 20.92 4.00
C THR A 38 -7.47 20.58 2.94
N HIS A 39 -7.05 20.32 1.70
CA HIS A 39 -7.94 19.95 0.59
C HIS A 39 -8.03 18.44 0.31
N CYS A 40 -7.39 17.62 1.13
CA CYS A 40 -7.28 16.17 0.91
C CYS A 40 -8.34 15.36 1.65
N TRP A 41 -9.42 16.01 2.08
CA TRP A 41 -10.49 15.40 2.85
C TRP A 41 -11.85 15.82 2.30
N ILE A 42 -12.71 14.83 2.10
CA ILE A 42 -14.13 15.02 1.85
C ILE A 42 -14.83 15.08 3.20
N LYS A 43 -15.47 16.21 3.48
CA LYS A 43 -16.37 16.32 4.65
C LYS A 43 -17.49 15.30 4.48
N ASN A 44 -17.57 14.33 5.37
CA ASN A 44 -18.68 13.40 5.38
C ASN A 44 -19.96 14.15 5.79
N VAL A 45 -21.03 13.93 5.02
CA VAL A 45 -22.33 14.59 5.23
C VAL A 45 -22.98 14.13 6.53
N ALA A 46 -22.58 12.95 7.03
CA ALA A 46 -22.92 12.46 8.35
C ALA A 46 -21.94 13.01 9.39
N ILE A 47 -22.43 13.85 10.30
CA ILE A 47 -21.67 14.54 11.37
C ILE A 47 -20.82 13.59 12.24
N MET A 48 -21.18 12.30 12.28
CA MET A 48 -20.53 11.28 13.12
C MET A 48 -19.41 10.49 12.42
N LEU A 49 -19.17 10.69 11.12
CA LEU A 49 -18.12 9.96 10.40
C LEU A 49 -16.86 10.84 10.23
N PRO A 50 -15.67 10.32 10.55
CA PRO A 50 -14.42 11.07 10.33
C PRO A 50 -14.28 11.40 8.84
N PRO A 51 -13.70 12.55 8.46
CA PRO A 51 -13.54 12.93 7.05
C PRO A 51 -12.86 11.84 6.21
N THR A 52 -13.31 11.69 4.95
CA THR A 52 -12.74 10.69 4.05
C THR A 52 -11.55 11.26 3.27
N SER A 53 -10.36 10.66 3.32
CA SER A 53 -9.22 11.15 2.53
C SER A 53 -9.47 10.93 1.05
N ILE A 54 -9.07 11.91 0.24
CA ILE A 54 -9.15 11.82 -1.21
C ILE A 54 -8.02 10.90 -1.71
N PRO A 55 -8.34 9.78 -2.40
CA PRO A 55 -7.34 8.83 -2.86
C PRO A 55 -6.69 9.27 -4.18
N SER A 56 -6.25 10.53 -4.27
CA SER A 56 -5.61 11.10 -5.46
C SER A 56 -4.09 11.15 -5.32
N GLU A 57 -3.37 11.25 -6.45
CA GLU A 57 -1.91 11.41 -6.43
C GLU A 57 -1.49 12.73 -5.76
N GLU A 58 -2.33 13.76 -5.82
CA GLU A 58 -2.10 15.06 -5.18
C GLU A 58 -2.13 14.96 -3.67
N CYS A 59 -2.98 14.10 -3.13
CA CYS A 59 -3.17 13.95 -1.69
C CYS A 59 -2.32 12.87 -1.05
N THR A 60 -1.71 12.01 -1.86
CA THR A 60 -0.93 10.87 -1.36
C THR A 60 0.54 10.93 -1.79
N GLY A 61 0.88 11.75 -2.78
CA GLY A 61 2.18 11.72 -3.45
C GLY A 61 2.32 10.52 -4.39
N THR A 62 3.20 10.63 -5.38
CA THR A 62 3.38 9.62 -6.43
C THR A 62 3.69 8.26 -5.84
N MET A 63 4.64 8.15 -4.92
CA MET A 63 5.06 6.81 -4.46
C MET A 63 3.93 6.04 -3.77
N THR A 64 3.21 6.67 -2.83
CA THR A 64 2.09 6.03 -2.13
C THR A 64 0.95 5.71 -3.08
N TYR A 65 0.59 6.64 -3.95
CA TYR A 65 -0.46 6.46 -4.93
C TYR A 65 -0.24 5.22 -5.81
N ARG A 66 1.02 4.96 -6.19
CA ARG A 66 1.42 3.84 -7.05
C ARG A 66 1.44 2.53 -6.26
N PHE A 67 2.12 2.49 -5.12
CA PHE A 67 2.23 1.27 -4.31
C PHE A 67 0.92 0.83 -3.67
N ARG A 68 -0.01 1.76 -3.40
CA ARG A 68 -1.38 1.46 -2.96
C ARG A 68 -2.36 1.18 -4.10
N ARG A 69 -1.88 1.19 -5.36
CA ARG A 69 -2.69 0.97 -6.56
C ARG A 69 -3.88 1.90 -6.70
N LEU A 70 -3.79 3.12 -6.14
CA LEU A 70 -4.89 4.09 -6.17
C LEU A 70 -5.24 4.49 -7.61
N TYR A 71 -4.29 4.40 -8.53
CA TYR A 71 -4.53 4.57 -9.97
C TYR A 71 -5.63 3.64 -10.52
N LYS A 72 -5.85 2.46 -9.93
CA LYS A 72 -6.91 1.53 -10.34
C LYS A 72 -8.30 1.96 -9.90
N MET A 73 -8.41 2.97 -9.04
CA MET A 73 -9.70 3.46 -8.57
C MET A 73 -10.44 4.16 -9.72
N PRO A 74 -11.76 3.91 -9.89
CA PRO A 74 -12.55 4.48 -10.98
C PRO A 74 -12.47 6.01 -11.09
N GLU A 75 -12.34 6.69 -9.95
CA GLU A 75 -12.31 8.16 -9.86
C GLU A 75 -11.02 8.75 -10.46
N ASN A 76 -9.94 7.98 -10.48
CA ASN A 76 -8.61 8.43 -10.87
C ASN A 76 -8.31 8.31 -12.37
N ARG A 77 -9.12 7.54 -13.12
CA ARG A 77 -9.08 7.44 -14.60
C ARG A 77 -7.70 7.08 -15.17
N GLU A 78 -6.89 6.33 -14.44
CA GLU A 78 -5.57 5.87 -14.89
C GLU A 78 -5.59 4.35 -15.13
N ASN A 79 -5.27 3.91 -16.35
CA ASN A 79 -5.44 2.51 -16.77
C ASN A 79 -4.12 1.73 -16.79
N TYR A 80 -3.26 1.90 -15.79
CA TYR A 80 -2.01 1.15 -15.72
C TYR A 80 -2.28 -0.32 -15.34
N THR A 81 -1.59 -1.24 -15.96
CA THR A 81 -1.74 -2.68 -15.73
C THR A 81 -0.97 -3.16 -14.50
N SER A 82 0.11 -2.46 -14.13
CA SER A 82 1.02 -2.81 -13.03
C SER A 82 1.56 -1.58 -12.31
N ILE A 83 2.09 -1.79 -11.10
CA ILE A 83 2.78 -0.74 -10.32
C ILE A 83 3.98 -0.21 -11.10
N ASP A 84 4.71 -1.07 -11.80
CA ASP A 84 5.92 -0.69 -12.51
C ASP A 84 5.66 0.14 -13.76
N GLU A 85 4.62 -0.17 -14.53
CA GLU A 85 4.14 0.70 -15.61
C GLU A 85 3.75 2.07 -15.06
N CYS A 86 3.09 2.06 -13.91
CA CYS A 86 2.71 3.23 -13.15
C CYS A 86 3.90 4.11 -12.77
N LEU A 87 4.96 3.52 -12.20
CA LEU A 87 6.19 4.21 -11.81
C LEU A 87 6.93 4.77 -13.02
N ARG A 88 7.06 3.97 -14.09
CA ARG A 88 7.72 4.40 -15.33
C ARG A 88 7.01 5.58 -16.00
N SER A 89 5.70 5.71 -15.83
CA SER A 89 4.94 6.88 -16.31
C SER A 89 5.35 8.22 -15.67
N ARG A 90 6.10 8.16 -14.56
CA ARG A 90 6.68 9.29 -13.82
C ARG A 90 8.22 9.32 -13.89
N ASN A 91 8.80 8.59 -14.84
CA ASN A 91 10.26 8.44 -15.01
C ASN A 91 10.97 7.85 -13.77
N ILE A 92 10.26 7.05 -12.97
CA ILE A 92 10.85 6.31 -11.86
C ILE A 92 11.23 4.93 -12.37
N ASN A 93 12.48 4.51 -12.17
CA ASN A 93 12.91 3.16 -12.47
C ASN A 93 12.55 2.20 -11.31
N PRO A 94 11.62 1.24 -11.52
CA PRO A 94 11.25 0.23 -10.53
C PRO A 94 12.41 -0.56 -9.93
N ASP A 95 13.46 -0.78 -10.72
CA ASP A 95 14.61 -1.62 -10.39
C ASP A 95 15.70 -0.85 -9.63
N ALA A 96 15.61 0.49 -9.61
CA ALA A 96 16.54 1.35 -8.89
C ALA A 96 16.06 1.69 -7.46
N LEU A 97 14.91 1.15 -7.04
CA LEU A 97 14.38 1.38 -5.70
C LEU A 97 15.18 0.59 -4.67
N ASP A 98 15.57 1.26 -3.58
CA ASP A 98 16.33 0.70 -2.47
C ASP A 98 15.39 -0.02 -1.47
N SER A 99 14.57 -0.94 -1.97
CA SER A 99 13.63 -1.73 -1.17
C SER A 99 13.28 -3.04 -1.85
N GLN A 100 13.01 -4.07 -1.05
CA GLN A 100 12.48 -5.35 -1.50
C GLN A 100 11.01 -5.25 -1.87
N ARG A 101 10.61 -5.94 -2.94
CA ARG A 101 9.21 -5.99 -3.39
C ARG A 101 8.37 -6.85 -2.46
N ILE A 102 7.16 -6.39 -2.18
CA ILE A 102 6.10 -7.23 -1.62
C ILE A 102 5.54 -8.08 -2.77
N LEU A 103 5.73 -9.39 -2.69
CA LEU A 103 5.38 -10.34 -3.75
C LEU A 103 3.90 -10.73 -3.69
N ASN A 104 3.31 -10.75 -2.50
CA ASN A 104 1.90 -11.02 -2.28
C ASN A 104 1.31 -10.04 -1.24
N GLU A 105 0.51 -9.07 -1.70
CA GLU A 105 -0.03 -8.00 -0.86
C GLU A 105 -1.03 -8.48 0.19
N ASP A 106 -1.83 -9.50 -0.10
CA ASP A 106 -2.82 -10.02 0.85
C ASP A 106 -2.14 -10.76 2.00
N ASN A 107 -1.22 -11.68 1.69
CA ASN A 107 -0.42 -12.33 2.71
C ASN A 107 0.45 -11.32 3.48
N TYR A 108 0.95 -10.27 2.83
CA TYR A 108 1.68 -9.21 3.52
C TYR A 108 0.81 -8.51 4.56
N ARG A 109 -0.39 -8.08 4.15
CA ARG A 109 -1.37 -7.41 5.02
C ARG A 109 -1.74 -8.32 6.19
N ASP A 110 -2.03 -9.58 5.94
CA ASP A 110 -2.42 -10.55 6.96
C ASP A 110 -1.27 -10.81 7.94
N GLY A 111 -0.03 -10.93 7.45
CA GLY A 111 1.14 -11.12 8.29
C GLY A 111 1.47 -9.92 9.17
N VAL A 112 1.39 -8.70 8.62
CA VAL A 112 1.53 -7.46 9.38
C VAL A 112 0.43 -7.31 10.43
N PHE A 113 -0.81 -7.65 10.07
CA PHE A 113 -1.94 -7.60 10.99
C PHE A 113 -1.80 -8.61 12.13
N ALA A 114 -1.31 -9.81 11.84
CA ALA A 114 -1.04 -10.83 12.85
C ALA A 114 0.07 -10.39 13.82
N LEU A 115 1.15 -9.77 13.31
CA LEU A 115 2.23 -9.21 14.14
C LEU A 115 1.71 -8.10 15.06
N ARG A 116 0.85 -7.22 14.53
CA ARG A 116 0.18 -6.17 15.30
C ARG A 116 -0.74 -6.74 16.37
N SER A 117 -1.48 -7.79 16.05
CA SER A 117 -2.39 -8.45 17.00
C SER A 117 -1.61 -9.05 18.16
N ALA A 118 -0.48 -9.70 17.89
CA ALA A 118 0.42 -10.20 18.93
C ALA A 118 1.00 -9.06 19.79
N TYR A 119 1.43 -7.95 19.17
CA TYR A 119 1.87 -6.76 19.89
C TYR A 119 0.77 -6.22 20.82
N ASN A 120 -0.45 -6.07 20.33
CA ASN A 120 -1.58 -5.54 21.10
C ASN A 120 -1.93 -6.44 22.28
N ALA A 121 -1.93 -7.76 22.09
CA ALA A 121 -2.18 -8.73 23.15
C ALA A 121 -1.15 -8.57 24.29
N LEU A 122 0.14 -8.51 23.92
CA LEU A 122 1.25 -8.35 24.88
C LEU A 122 1.36 -6.95 25.50
N SER A 123 0.67 -5.95 24.92
CA SER A 123 0.61 -4.58 25.45
C SER A 123 -0.64 -4.34 26.31
N SER A 124 -1.44 -5.37 26.56
CA SER A 124 -2.65 -5.27 27.38
C SER A 124 -2.31 -5.10 28.87
N THR A 125 -3.32 -4.77 29.68
CA THR A 125 -3.16 -4.52 31.12
C THR A 125 -2.82 -5.76 31.95
N ASP A 126 -3.03 -6.96 31.40
CA ASP A 126 -2.65 -8.25 32.00
C ASP A 126 -1.95 -9.14 30.97
N PRO A 127 -0.68 -8.83 30.61
CA PRO A 127 0.01 -9.47 29.51
C PRO A 127 0.51 -10.89 29.83
N GLU A 128 0.42 -11.32 31.09
CA GLU A 128 0.88 -12.65 31.56
C GLU A 128 -0.26 -13.69 31.62
N GLY A 129 -1.51 -13.27 31.37
CA GLY A 129 -2.64 -14.19 31.28
C GLY A 129 -2.40 -15.30 30.25
N VAL A 130 -2.71 -16.55 30.60
CA VAL A 130 -2.49 -17.74 29.74
C VAL A 130 -3.13 -17.56 28.36
N ASP A 131 -4.33 -16.97 28.32
CA ASP A 131 -5.04 -16.70 27.06
C ASP A 131 -4.30 -15.66 26.20
N VAL A 132 -3.75 -14.62 26.81
CA VAL A 132 -2.97 -13.57 26.14
C VAL A 132 -1.68 -14.14 25.53
N LEU A 133 -0.95 -14.98 26.27
CA LEU A 133 0.26 -15.62 25.78
C LEU A 133 -0.03 -16.59 24.63
N SER A 134 -1.15 -17.32 24.71
CA SER A 134 -1.61 -18.22 23.65
C SER A 134 -1.96 -17.45 22.37
N GLU A 135 -2.72 -16.36 22.50
CA GLU A 135 -3.09 -15.49 21.38
C GLU A 135 -1.86 -14.82 20.75
N ALA A 136 -0.94 -14.32 21.55
CA ALA A 136 0.30 -13.73 21.07
C ALA A 136 1.13 -14.75 20.28
N ASN A 137 1.29 -15.97 20.78
CA ASN A 137 2.01 -17.04 20.07
C ASN A 137 1.33 -17.39 18.73
N LYS A 138 0.00 -17.51 18.71
CA LYS A 138 -0.76 -17.74 17.48
C LYS A 138 -0.59 -16.61 16.46
N GLY A 139 -0.58 -15.36 16.93
CA GLY A 139 -0.32 -14.19 16.10
C GLY A 139 1.09 -14.20 15.50
N LEU A 140 2.10 -14.59 16.29
CA LEU A 140 3.49 -14.73 15.82
C LEU A 140 3.66 -15.83 14.78
N ASP A 141 3.02 -16.99 14.97
CA ASP A 141 3.06 -18.09 13.99
C ASP A 141 2.38 -17.69 12.68
N THR A 142 1.23 -17.03 12.76
CA THR A 142 0.52 -16.51 11.59
C THR A 142 1.37 -15.44 10.87
N ALA A 143 2.00 -14.53 11.63
CA ALA A 143 2.88 -13.52 11.06
C ALA A 143 4.05 -14.17 10.31
N GLN A 144 4.68 -15.17 10.89
CA GLN A 144 5.78 -15.91 10.28
C GLN A 144 5.38 -16.52 8.94
N GLU A 145 4.30 -17.31 8.93
CA GLU A 145 3.80 -18.00 7.73
C GLU A 145 3.47 -17.00 6.61
N LYS A 146 2.67 -15.98 6.94
CA LYS A 146 2.15 -15.03 5.97
C LYS A 146 3.23 -14.09 5.43
N LEU A 147 4.12 -13.59 6.28
CA LEU A 147 5.24 -12.75 5.83
C LEU A 147 6.21 -13.54 4.94
N LYS A 148 6.50 -14.81 5.25
CA LYS A 148 7.34 -15.65 4.39
C LYS A 148 6.69 -15.98 3.06
N THR A 149 5.37 -16.05 3.01
CA THR A 149 4.65 -16.21 1.73
C THR A 149 4.65 -14.91 0.91
N ALA A 150 4.74 -13.76 1.58
CA ALA A 150 4.60 -12.45 0.95
C ALA A 150 5.90 -11.79 0.51
N LEU A 151 7.04 -12.21 1.07
CA LEU A 151 8.32 -11.54 0.93
C LEU A 151 9.37 -12.42 0.26
N SER A 152 10.46 -11.79 -0.18
CA SER A 152 11.59 -12.50 -0.77
C SER A 152 12.33 -13.36 0.27
N PRO A 153 12.87 -14.54 -0.12
CA PRO A 153 13.54 -15.48 0.79
C PRO A 153 14.69 -14.89 1.61
N GLU A 154 15.37 -13.86 1.10
CA GLU A 154 16.47 -13.15 1.76
C GLU A 154 16.05 -12.52 3.09
N LEU A 155 14.74 -12.30 3.30
CA LEU A 155 14.21 -11.73 4.54
C LEU A 155 13.83 -12.79 5.59
N PHE A 156 13.77 -14.07 5.22
CA PHE A 156 13.19 -15.12 6.05
C PHE A 156 13.98 -15.36 7.33
N GLU A 157 15.31 -15.40 7.25
CA GLU A 157 16.17 -15.67 8.41
C GLU A 157 15.95 -14.63 9.51
N LYS A 158 15.84 -13.35 9.15
CA LYS A 158 15.61 -12.26 10.10
C LYS A 158 14.21 -12.37 10.73
N ILE A 159 13.19 -12.69 9.94
CA ILE A 159 11.82 -12.92 10.43
C ILE A 159 11.81 -14.10 11.42
N ASP A 160 12.35 -15.25 11.01
CA ASP A 160 12.41 -16.48 11.80
C ASP A 160 13.15 -16.25 13.11
N THR A 161 14.29 -15.55 13.07
CA THR A 161 15.10 -15.25 14.26
C THR A 161 14.35 -14.37 15.25
N ASN A 162 13.75 -13.26 14.80
CA ASN A 162 13.05 -12.34 15.71
C ASN A 162 11.80 -12.98 16.32
N ILE A 163 11.06 -13.76 15.53
CA ILE A 163 9.87 -14.48 16.01
C ILE A 163 10.27 -15.57 17.00
N LYS A 164 11.31 -16.36 16.70
CA LYS A 164 11.83 -17.38 17.62
C LYS A 164 12.30 -16.76 18.95
N VAL A 165 12.99 -15.62 18.89
CA VAL A 165 13.42 -14.88 20.09
C VAL A 165 12.22 -14.42 20.91
N ALA A 166 11.18 -13.87 20.26
CA ALA A 166 9.96 -13.45 20.96
C ALA A 166 9.26 -14.64 21.64
N LYS A 167 9.02 -15.73 20.91
CA LYS A 167 8.37 -16.94 21.46
C LYS A 167 9.17 -17.57 22.60
N GLY A 168 10.50 -17.62 22.47
CA GLY A 168 11.39 -18.11 23.51
C GLY A 168 11.27 -17.32 24.80
N LYS A 169 11.16 -15.99 24.72
CA LYS A 169 10.94 -15.12 25.87
C LYS A 169 9.56 -15.32 26.50
N LEU A 170 8.50 -15.45 25.70
CA LEU A 170 7.13 -15.71 26.18
C LEU A 170 6.98 -17.02 26.96
N SER A 171 7.91 -17.97 26.78
CA SER A 171 7.89 -19.26 27.46
C SER A 171 8.54 -19.22 28.86
N VAL A 172 9.07 -18.06 29.29
CA VAL A 172 9.78 -17.89 30.57
C VAL A 172 8.86 -17.21 31.60
N PRO A 173 8.66 -17.80 32.79
CA PRO A 173 7.92 -17.14 33.86
C PRO A 173 8.58 -15.81 34.30
N GLY A 174 7.77 -14.76 34.52
CA GLY A 174 8.26 -13.44 34.92
C GLY A 174 9.06 -12.71 33.84
N VAL A 175 8.82 -13.03 32.57
CA VAL A 175 9.49 -12.39 31.44
C VAL A 175 9.21 -10.88 31.40
N ASN A 176 10.24 -10.11 31.05
CA ASN A 176 10.07 -8.70 30.74
C ASN A 176 9.29 -8.54 29.41
N MET A 177 7.98 -8.33 29.51
CA MET A 177 7.09 -8.14 28.35
C MET A 177 7.46 -6.93 27.51
N GLU A 178 7.94 -5.84 28.12
CA GLU A 178 8.39 -4.64 27.40
C GLU A 178 9.50 -4.99 26.40
N ALA A 179 10.44 -5.85 26.80
CA ALA A 179 11.51 -6.31 25.93
C ALA A 179 11.05 -7.26 24.82
N VAL A 180 9.87 -7.88 24.93
CA VAL A 180 9.25 -8.66 23.85
C VAL A 180 8.53 -7.72 22.90
N VAL A 181 7.73 -6.80 23.43
CA VAL A 181 6.99 -5.78 22.67
C VAL A 181 7.94 -4.92 21.84
N ASP A 182 9.04 -4.45 22.42
CA ASP A 182 10.09 -3.70 21.71
C ASP A 182 10.72 -4.51 20.57
N ASN A 183 10.93 -5.81 20.77
CA ASN A 183 11.44 -6.70 19.70
C ASN A 183 10.44 -6.81 18.54
N LEU A 184 9.15 -6.94 18.81
CA LEU A 184 8.11 -7.00 17.77
C LEU A 184 7.99 -5.69 17.00
N LYS A 185 8.06 -4.56 17.71
CA LYS A 185 8.13 -3.23 17.12
C LYS A 185 9.33 -3.09 16.18
N LYS A 186 10.52 -3.44 16.64
CA LYS A 186 11.75 -3.40 15.81
C LYS A 186 11.66 -4.29 14.58
N LEU A 187 11.06 -5.48 14.70
CA LEU A 187 10.79 -6.35 13.56
C LEU A 187 9.85 -5.67 12.56
N ARG A 188 8.75 -5.07 13.04
CA ARG A 188 7.78 -4.37 12.20
C ARG A 188 8.40 -3.21 11.44
N ASP A 189 9.18 -2.38 12.13
CA ASP A 189 9.87 -1.23 11.54
C ASP A 189 10.91 -1.68 10.50
N TRP A 190 11.65 -2.74 10.81
CA TRP A 190 12.61 -3.33 9.88
C TRP A 190 11.92 -3.85 8.61
N ILE A 191 10.81 -4.58 8.73
CA ILE A 191 10.02 -5.05 7.57
C ILE A 191 9.56 -3.86 6.73
N ARG A 192 9.00 -2.82 7.36
CA ARG A 192 8.53 -1.62 6.66
C ARG A 192 9.68 -0.95 5.90
N ASN A 193 10.81 -0.71 6.54
CA ASN A 193 11.95 0.00 5.98
C ASN A 193 12.69 -0.80 4.89
N THR A 194 12.60 -2.13 4.95
CA THR A 194 13.25 -3.01 3.97
C THR A 194 12.38 -3.24 2.73
N THR A 195 11.06 -3.08 2.84
CA THR A 195 10.12 -3.38 1.76
C THR A 195 9.59 -2.12 1.08
N THR A 196 8.87 -2.29 -0.03
CA THR A 196 8.19 -1.19 -0.72
C THR A 196 7.15 -0.48 0.14
N GLU A 197 6.78 -1.01 1.30
CA GLU A 197 5.91 -0.31 2.25
C GLU A 197 6.52 1.03 2.71
N LYS A 198 7.85 1.16 2.78
CA LYS A 198 8.50 2.41 3.22
C LYS A 198 8.07 3.64 2.43
N TYR A 199 7.66 3.44 1.18
CA TYR A 199 7.21 4.49 0.27
C TYR A 199 5.73 4.85 0.41
N THR A 200 5.01 4.11 1.25
CA THR A 200 3.59 4.34 1.51
C THR A 200 3.41 5.18 2.77
N ILE A 201 2.64 6.26 2.64
CA ILE A 201 2.14 7.05 3.76
C ILE A 201 0.75 6.58 4.17
N SER A 202 0.42 6.73 5.44
CA SER A 202 -0.94 6.54 5.93
C SER A 202 -1.67 7.88 5.92
N VAL A 203 -2.68 8.03 5.06
CA VAL A 203 -3.38 9.31 4.85
C VAL A 203 -4.74 9.36 5.56
N GLN A 204 -5.04 8.39 6.43
CA GLN A 204 -6.32 8.33 7.12
C GLN A 204 -6.22 7.72 8.51
N TYR A 205 -6.81 8.40 9.50
CA TYR A 205 -7.14 7.84 10.80
C TYR A 205 -7.70 6.41 10.64
N SER A 206 -7.16 5.43 11.39
CA SER A 206 -7.64 4.04 11.55
C SER A 206 -7.22 2.91 10.59
N TRP A 207 -5.94 2.78 10.27
CA TRP A 207 -5.27 1.50 10.52
C TRP A 207 -4.12 1.84 11.45
N HIS A 208 -4.30 1.57 12.75
CA HIS A 208 -3.68 2.38 13.80
C HIS A 208 -2.18 2.62 13.59
N GLU A 209 -1.85 3.89 13.76
CA GLU A 209 -0.64 4.41 14.35
C GLU A 209 0.49 3.40 14.57
N LEU A 210 1.57 3.60 13.81
CA LEU A 210 2.86 3.90 14.41
C LEU A 210 3.46 5.11 13.67
N PRO A 211 3.04 6.35 13.98
CA PRO A 211 3.99 7.45 13.94
C PRO A 211 4.98 7.22 15.10
N TYR A 212 6.27 7.16 14.80
CA TYR A 212 7.29 7.32 15.83
C TYR A 212 7.85 8.74 15.75
N ASN A 213 7.54 9.53 16.77
CA ASN A 213 8.56 10.23 17.54
C ASN A 213 8.80 9.42 18.81
#